data_AF-A0A4R0Y9Z0-F1
#
_entry.id   AF-A0A4R0Y9Z0-F1
#
_cell.length_a   1.000
_cell.length_b   1.000
_cell.length_c   1.000
_cell.angle_alpha   90.00
_cell.angle_beta   90.00
_cell.angle_gamma   90.00
#
_symmetry.space_group_name_H-M   'P 1'
#
loop_
_entity.id
_entity.type
_entity.pdbx_description
1 polymer ?
#
loop_
_entity_poly.entity_id
_entity_poly.type
_entity_poly.pdbx_seq_one_letter_code
_entity_poly.pdbx_strand_id
1 'polypeptide(L)'
;MQQGTKRRALLVFLVIAFVVALVATYWPNHRERTQIETYLRQGLRQGAVLLKRDIDRLSPEGQDPGPAVQHLGALGLGCAAPATTTGEWSCVMRRPGDNRMMITIEAAVRVERGLVTETLARISESPR
;
A
#
# COMPACT_ATOMS: atom_id res chain seq x y z
N MET A 1 24.35 48.89 19.38
CA MET A 1 23.36 47.86 19.77
C MET A 1 23.31 46.78 18.69
N GLN A 2 24.01 45.64 18.78
CA GLN A 2 23.80 44.53 17.81
C GLN A 2 24.50 43.18 18.12
N GLN A 3 25.25 43.03 19.22
CA GLN A 3 25.87 41.74 19.57
C GLN A 3 24.89 40.73 20.20
N GLY A 4 23.83 41.21 20.87
CA GLY A 4 22.82 40.35 21.50
C GLY A 4 21.96 39.58 20.48
N THR A 5 21.66 40.18 19.33
CA THR A 5 20.78 39.58 18.31
C THR A 5 21.46 38.45 17.53
N LYS A 6 22.76 38.59 17.24
CA LYS A 6 23.53 37.55 16.52
C LYS A 6 23.68 36.25 17.32
N ARG A 7 23.93 36.36 18.64
CA ARG A 7 24.02 35.19 19.52
C ARG A 7 22.68 34.48 19.69
N ARG A 8 21.57 35.23 19.74
CA ARG A 8 20.21 34.66 19.81
C ARG A 8 19.82 33.96 18.52
N ALA A 9 20.15 34.53 17.37
CA ALA A 9 19.89 33.91 16.06
C ALA A 9 20.64 32.58 15.90
N LEU A 10 21.90 32.51 16.34
CA LEU A 10 22.70 31.28 16.30
C LEU A 10 22.10 30.18 17.18
N LEU A 11 21.67 30.52 18.40
CA LEU A 11 21.04 29.58 19.32
C LEU A 11 19.73 29.02 18.77
N VAL A 12 18.88 29.87 18.19
CA VAL A 12 17.63 29.44 17.57
C VAL A 12 17.90 28.49 16.39
N PHE A 13 18.90 28.80 15.56
CA PHE A 13 19.27 27.93 14.44
C PHE A 13 19.76 26.55 14.90
N LEU A 14 20.57 26.50 15.96
CA LEU A 14 21.04 25.23 16.55
C LEU A 14 19.88 24.39 17.10
N VAL A 15 18.92 25.01 17.78
CA VAL A 15 17.75 24.30 18.31
C VAL A 15 16.90 23.75 17.17
N ILE A 16 16.65 24.53 16.11
CA ILE A 16 15.90 24.06 14.95
C ILE A 16 16.64 22.91 14.25
N ALA A 17 17.95 23.04 14.02
CA ALA A 17 18.75 21.98 13.40
C ALA A 17 18.76 20.69 14.23
N PHE A 18 18.82 20.81 15.57
CA PHE A 18 18.74 19.67 16.48
C PHE A 18 17.37 18.98 16.44
N VAL A 19 16.28 19.76 16.39
CA VAL A 19 14.92 19.22 16.23
C VAL A 19 14.77 18.52 14.88
N VAL A 20 15.28 19.10 13.79
CA VAL A 20 15.25 18.49 12.46
C VAL A 20 16.07 17.20 12.42
N ALA A 21 17.24 17.16 13.06
CA ALA A 21 18.06 15.95 13.18
C ALA A 21 17.37 14.86 14.02
N LEU A 22 16.68 15.24 15.09
CA LEU A 22 15.85 14.32 15.88
C LEU A 22 14.67 13.78 15.07
N VAL A 23 13.97 14.64 14.34
CA VAL A 23 12.87 14.21 13.46
C VAL A 23 13.38 13.33 12.32
N ALA A 24 14.58 13.59 11.77
CA ALA A 24 15.19 12.76 10.74
C ALA A 24 15.65 11.39 11.25
N THR A 25 16.12 11.31 12.50
CA THR A 25 16.53 10.04 13.13
C THR A 25 15.37 9.22 13.67
N TYR A 26 14.32 9.89 14.14
CA TYR A 26 13.07 9.26 14.55
C TYR A 26 12.05 9.15 13.43
N TRP A 27 12.34 9.65 12.22
CA TRP A 27 11.49 9.40 11.06
C TRP A 27 11.53 7.90 10.85
N PRO A 28 10.44 7.20 11.16
CA PRO A 28 10.50 5.79 11.06
C PRO A 28 10.52 5.52 9.56
N ASN A 29 11.63 4.94 9.10
CA ASN A 29 11.65 4.16 7.89
C ASN A 29 10.79 2.91 8.17
N HIS A 30 9.50 3.12 8.43
CA HIS A 30 8.45 2.11 8.54
C HIS A 30 8.29 1.51 7.14
N ARG A 31 9.31 0.78 6.69
CA ARG A 31 9.07 -0.47 6.01
C ARG A 31 8.43 -1.38 7.05
N GLU A 32 7.16 -1.11 7.36
CA GLU A 32 6.34 -2.11 8.00
C GLU A 32 6.54 -3.38 7.18
N ARG A 33 6.87 -4.48 7.84
CA ARG A 33 6.71 -5.81 7.25
C ARG A 33 5.23 -5.93 6.92
N THR A 34 4.89 -5.46 5.74
CA THR A 34 3.52 -5.37 5.26
C THR A 34 3.03 -6.82 5.16
N GLN A 35 1.81 -7.11 5.62
CA GLN A 35 1.24 -8.46 5.51
C GLN A 35 1.33 -9.00 4.07
N ILE A 36 1.42 -8.10 3.09
CA ILE A 36 1.68 -8.39 1.68
C ILE A 36 2.96 -9.21 1.43
N GLU A 37 3.99 -9.08 2.29
CA GLU A 37 5.24 -9.83 2.20
C GLU A 37 5.06 -11.33 2.45
N THR A 38 4.00 -11.72 3.14
CA THR A 38 3.63 -13.13 3.31
C THR A 38 3.27 -13.76 1.96
N TYR A 39 2.56 -13.04 1.10
CA TYR A 39 2.23 -13.52 -0.25
C TYR A 39 3.46 -13.50 -1.16
N LEU A 40 4.27 -12.44 -1.11
CA LEU A 40 5.46 -12.32 -1.96
C LEU A 40 6.51 -13.40 -1.69
N ARG A 41 6.66 -13.84 -0.42
CA ARG A 41 7.58 -14.91 -0.04
C ARG A 41 7.23 -16.28 -0.63
N GLN A 42 5.99 -16.50 -1.02
CA GLN A 42 5.54 -17.71 -1.71
C GLN A 42 5.88 -17.69 -3.21
N GLY A 43 6.44 -16.57 -3.71
CA GLY A 43 6.68 -16.33 -5.13
C GLY A 43 5.49 -15.70 -5.83
N LEU A 44 5.73 -15.04 -6.97
CA LEU A 44 4.75 -14.18 -7.64
C LEU A 44 3.43 -14.92 -7.99
N ARG A 45 3.54 -16.10 -8.61
CA ARG A 45 2.36 -16.89 -9.02
C ARG A 45 1.60 -17.45 -7.82
N GLN A 46 2.30 -18.07 -6.88
CA GLN A 46 1.68 -18.74 -5.74
C GLN A 46 1.11 -17.72 -4.74
N GLY A 47 1.80 -16.59 -4.57
CA GLY A 47 1.31 -15.42 -3.83
C GLY A 47 0.03 -14.85 -4.42
N ALA A 48 -0.05 -14.73 -5.75
CA ALA A 48 -1.28 -14.28 -6.43
C ALA A 48 -2.46 -15.24 -6.19
N VAL A 49 -2.22 -16.56 -6.26
CA VAL A 49 -3.25 -17.57 -5.98
C VAL A 49 -3.74 -17.51 -4.53
N LEU A 50 -2.82 -17.35 -3.57
CA LEU A 50 -3.17 -17.20 -2.16
C LEU A 50 -3.96 -15.91 -1.90
N LEU A 51 -3.53 -14.80 -2.50
CA LEU A 51 -4.24 -13.52 -2.41
C LEU A 51 -5.66 -13.64 -2.97
N LYS A 52 -5.82 -14.26 -4.15
CA LYS A 52 -7.15 -14.53 -4.71
C LYS A 52 -8.00 -15.37 -3.77
N ARG A 53 -7.44 -16.45 -3.21
CA ARG A 53 -8.16 -17.30 -2.24
C ARG A 53 -8.63 -16.52 -1.02
N ASP A 54 -7.81 -15.60 -0.51
CA ASP A 54 -8.18 -14.77 0.63
C ASP A 54 -9.28 -13.76 0.28
N ILE A 55 -9.22 -13.16 -0.92
CA ILE A 55 -10.30 -12.32 -1.46
C ILE A 55 -11.60 -13.13 -1.55
N ASP A 56 -11.57 -14.31 -2.18
CA ASP A 56 -12.73 -15.19 -2.36
C ASP A 56 -13.33 -15.65 -1.02
N ARG A 57 -12.49 -15.81 0.01
CA ARG A 57 -12.94 -16.19 1.36
C ARG A 57 -13.64 -15.03 2.07
N LEU A 58 -13.18 -13.81 1.88
CA LEU A 58 -13.73 -12.61 2.54
C LEU A 58 -15.01 -12.12 1.88
N SER A 59 -15.03 -12.14 0.55
CA SER A 59 -16.17 -11.71 -0.26
C SER A 59 -16.41 -12.73 -1.38
N PRO A 60 -17.07 -13.87 -1.09
CA PRO A 60 -17.36 -14.87 -2.10
C PRO A 60 -18.39 -14.36 -3.12
N GLU A 61 -18.52 -15.08 -4.23
CA GLU A 61 -19.48 -14.78 -5.28
C GLU A 61 -20.92 -14.67 -4.71
N GLY A 62 -21.64 -13.65 -5.17
CA GLY A 62 -22.98 -13.31 -4.71
C GLY A 62 -23.05 -12.53 -3.40
N GLN A 63 -21.92 -12.16 -2.79
CA GLN A 63 -21.88 -11.37 -1.55
C GLN A 63 -21.34 -9.95 -1.76
N ASP A 64 -21.33 -9.15 -0.69
CA ASP A 64 -20.80 -7.79 -0.67
C ASP A 64 -19.27 -7.78 -0.92
N PRO A 65 -18.76 -6.97 -1.87
CA PRO A 65 -17.32 -6.78 -2.09
C PRO A 65 -16.60 -6.05 -0.94
N GLY A 66 -17.33 -5.37 -0.05
CA GLY A 66 -16.77 -4.50 1.00
C GLY A 66 -15.66 -5.12 1.84
N PRO A 67 -15.85 -6.32 2.44
CA PRO A 67 -14.82 -6.98 3.24
C PRO A 67 -13.51 -7.23 2.49
N ALA A 68 -13.58 -7.73 1.25
CA ALA A 68 -12.39 -7.95 0.43
C ALA A 68 -11.69 -6.62 0.09
N VAL A 69 -12.43 -5.59 -0.33
CA VAL A 69 -11.87 -4.27 -0.67
C VAL A 69 -11.20 -3.63 0.55
N GLN A 70 -11.84 -3.71 1.72
CA GLN A 70 -11.28 -3.18 2.96
C GLN A 70 -10.00 -3.93 3.36
N HIS A 71 -9.97 -5.26 3.20
CA HIS A 71 -8.77 -6.05 3.45
C HIS A 71 -7.63 -5.66 2.49
N LEU A 72 -7.91 -5.50 1.20
CA LEU A 72 -6.90 -5.06 0.22
C LEU A 72 -6.37 -3.66 0.55
N GLY A 73 -7.23 -2.75 0.99
CA GLY A 73 -6.82 -1.43 1.50
C GLY A 73 -5.92 -1.54 2.74
N ALA A 74 -6.24 -2.43 3.67
CA ALA A 74 -5.42 -2.69 4.86
C ALA A 74 -4.05 -3.33 4.52
N LEU A 75 -3.96 -4.09 3.42
CA LEU A 75 -2.69 -4.57 2.87
C LEU A 75 -1.88 -3.46 2.20
N GLY A 76 -2.45 -2.26 2.03
CA GLY A 76 -1.83 -1.07 1.44
C GLY A 76 -2.11 -0.86 -0.04
N LEU A 77 -3.01 -1.64 -0.65
CA LEU A 77 -3.39 -1.43 -2.05
C LEU A 77 -4.29 -0.19 -2.18
N GLY A 78 -4.03 0.63 -3.18
CA GLY A 78 -4.93 1.72 -3.55
C GLY A 78 -6.09 1.17 -4.36
N CYS A 79 -7.31 1.23 -3.82
CA CYS A 79 -8.51 0.72 -4.48
C CYS A 79 -9.34 1.83 -5.10
N ALA A 80 -9.73 1.66 -6.36
CA ALA A 80 -10.66 2.50 -7.08
C ALA A 80 -12.01 1.79 -7.19
N ALA A 81 -13.08 2.48 -6.77
CA ALA A 81 -14.44 1.99 -6.87
C ALA A 81 -14.98 2.11 -8.30
N PRO A 82 -15.88 1.20 -8.73
CA PRO A 82 -16.62 1.40 -9.96
C PRO A 82 -17.55 2.62 -9.84
N ALA A 83 -17.80 3.31 -10.95
CA ALA A 83 -18.68 4.48 -10.98
C ALA A 83 -20.16 4.14 -10.72
N THR A 84 -20.54 2.88 -10.87
CA THR A 84 -21.91 2.38 -10.65
C THR A 84 -21.87 1.08 -9.85
N THR A 85 -23.03 0.51 -9.53
CA THR A 85 -23.15 -0.80 -8.87
C THR A 85 -22.75 -1.98 -9.75
N THR A 86 -22.44 -1.74 -11.02
CA THR A 86 -21.87 -2.73 -11.93
C THR A 86 -20.52 -2.22 -12.43
N GLY A 87 -19.50 -3.08 -12.38
CA GLY A 87 -18.15 -2.73 -12.80
C GLY A 87 -17.10 -3.52 -12.03
N GLU A 88 -15.94 -2.91 -11.84
CA GLU A 88 -14.79 -3.57 -11.21
C GLU A 88 -14.16 -2.64 -10.17
N TRP A 89 -13.99 -3.15 -8.95
CA TRP A 89 -13.08 -2.56 -7.98
C TRP A 89 -11.66 -2.93 -8.39
N SER A 90 -10.84 -1.94 -8.71
CA SER A 90 -9.44 -2.14 -9.09
C SER A 90 -8.52 -1.70 -7.96
N CYS A 91 -7.81 -2.65 -7.36
CA CYS A 91 -6.87 -2.42 -6.27
C CYS A 91 -5.45 -2.68 -6.75
N VAL A 92 -4.58 -1.67 -6.67
CA VAL A 92 -3.20 -1.77 -7.17
C VAL A 92 -2.20 -1.28 -6.14
N MET A 93 -1.08 -2.00 -6.01
CA MET A 93 0.11 -1.55 -5.30
C MET A 93 1.34 -1.73 -6.19
N ARG A 94 2.23 -0.73 -6.17
CA ARG A 94 3.56 -0.83 -6.76
C ARG A 94 4.60 -0.60 -5.70
N ARG A 95 5.59 -1.49 -5.61
CA ARG A 95 6.72 -1.34 -4.69
C ARG A 95 8.04 -1.68 -5.39
N PRO A 96 9.15 -1.08 -4.97
CA PRO A 96 10.46 -1.52 -5.42
C PRO A 96 10.69 -2.97 -4.98
N GLY A 97 11.11 -3.80 -5.93
CA GLY A 97 11.62 -5.15 -5.72
C GLY A 97 13.15 -5.16 -5.65
N ASP A 98 13.73 -6.36 -5.77
CA ASP A 98 15.18 -6.52 -5.81
C ASP A 98 15.73 -6.18 -7.21
N ASN A 99 17.03 -5.87 -7.27
CA ASN A 99 17.78 -5.72 -8.52
C ASN A 99 17.16 -4.77 -9.57
N ARG A 100 16.71 -3.58 -9.15
CA ARG A 100 16.07 -2.55 -10.01
C ARG A 100 14.74 -3.00 -10.65
N MET A 101 14.08 -4.00 -10.08
CA MET A 101 12.75 -4.41 -10.50
C MET A 101 11.67 -3.67 -9.71
N MET A 102 10.48 -3.56 -10.31
CA MET A 102 9.26 -3.07 -9.68
C MET A 102 8.27 -4.22 -9.58
N ILE A 103 7.80 -4.48 -8.37
CA ILE A 103 6.75 -5.46 -8.12
C ILE A 103 5.41 -4.72 -8.18
N THR A 104 4.53 -5.19 -9.05
CA THR A 104 3.15 -4.71 -9.18
C THR A 104 2.20 -5.79 -8.71
N ILE A 105 1.32 -5.43 -7.80
CA ILE A 105 0.28 -6.29 -7.23
C ILE A 105 -1.05 -5.70 -7.66
N GLU A 106 -1.83 -6.48 -8.39
CA GLU A 106 -3.14 -6.11 -8.91
C GLU A 106 -4.16 -7.08 -8.33
N ALA A 107 -5.23 -6.56 -7.76
CA ALA A 107 -6.39 -7.31 -7.36
C ALA A 107 -7.63 -6.61 -7.92
N ALA A 108 -8.56 -7.40 -8.43
CA ALA A 108 -9.82 -6.89 -8.95
C ALA A 108 -10.99 -7.69 -8.40
N VAL A 109 -12.06 -6.98 -8.05
CA VAL A 109 -13.34 -7.56 -7.63
C VAL A 109 -14.41 -7.03 -8.56
N ARG A 110 -14.86 -7.87 -9.49
CA ARG A 110 -15.95 -7.57 -10.40
C ARG A 110 -17.27 -7.70 -9.66
N VAL A 111 -18.13 -6.72 -9.90
CA VAL A 111 -19.43 -6.62 -9.25
C VAL A 111 -20.53 -6.40 -10.27
N GLU A 112 -21.68 -7.00 -10.01
CA GLU A 112 -22.91 -6.73 -10.73
C GLU A 112 -24.03 -6.50 -9.71
N ARG A 113 -24.76 -5.39 -9.86
CA ARG A 113 -25.80 -4.97 -8.90
C ARG A 113 -25.29 -4.89 -7.45
N GLY A 114 -24.01 -4.58 -7.28
CA GLY A 114 -23.35 -4.46 -5.97
C GLY A 114 -22.88 -5.77 -5.35
N LEU A 115 -23.02 -6.91 -6.05
CA LEU A 115 -22.59 -8.23 -5.57
C LEU A 115 -21.38 -8.71 -6.36
N VAL A 116 -20.48 -9.45 -5.69
CA VAL A 116 -19.30 -10.04 -6.33
C VAL A 116 -19.73 -11.06 -7.38
N THR A 117 -19.16 -10.97 -8.57
CA THR A 117 -19.32 -11.97 -9.64
C THR A 117 -18.01 -12.65 -10.00
N GLU A 118 -16.89 -11.94 -9.86
CA GLU A 118 -15.58 -12.50 -10.16
C GLU A 118 -14.51 -11.79 -9.34
N THR A 119 -13.44 -12.52 -9.00
CA THR A 119 -12.27 -11.94 -8.37
C THR A 119 -11.00 -12.37 -9.08
N LEU A 120 -10.05 -11.45 -9.18
CA LEU A 120 -8.77 -11.65 -9.86
C LEU A 120 -7.66 -11.15 -8.94
N ALA A 121 -6.54 -11.86 -8.96
CA ALA A 121 -5.30 -11.38 -8.34
C ALA A 121 -4.12 -11.73 -9.24
N ARG A 122 -3.20 -10.78 -9.38
CA ARG A 122 -2.00 -10.89 -10.18
C ARG A 122 -0.86 -10.21 -9.45
N ILE A 123 0.29 -10.88 -9.44
CA ILE A 123 1.55 -10.29 -8.99
C ILE A 123 2.53 -10.43 -10.15
N SER A 124 3.07 -9.30 -10.59
CA SER A 124 4.01 -9.22 -11.70
C SER A 124 5.24 -8.41 -11.30
N GLU A 125 6.32 -8.64 -12.02
CA GLU A 125 7.57 -7.93 -11.84
C GLU A 125 8.00 -7.35 -13.18
N SER A 126 8.36 -6.07 -13.20
CA SER A 126 8.79 -5.35 -14.39
C SER A 126 10.06 -4.56 -14.11
N PRO A 127 10.95 -4.37 -15.11
CA PRO A 127 12.08 -3.47 -14.96
C PRO A 127 11.59 -2.04 -14.66
N ARG A 128 12.34 -1.33 -13.81
CA ARG A 128 12.02 0.04 -13.38
C ARG A 128 12.29 1.10 -14.44
#